data_AF-A0A1Z9BAB8-F1
#
_entry.id   AF-A0A1Z9BAB8-F1
#
_cell.length_a   1.000
_cell.length_b   1.000
_cell.length_c   1.000
_cell.angle_alpha   90.00
_cell.angle_beta   90.00
_cell.angle_gamma   90.00
#
_symmetry.space_group_name_H-M   'P 1'
#
loop_
_entity.id
_entity.type
_entity.pdbx_description
1 polymer ?
#
loop_
_entity_poly.entity_id
_entity_poly.type
_entity_poly.pdbx_seq_one_letter_code
_entity_poly.pdbx_strand_id
1 'polypeptide(L)'
;MDASAVMDIGRNALLMVIMISAPMLGTGLLVGLIVGIIQAATSINEMTLTFVPKLIAVGTGITIFGGWMINTLVDFAKSMFNRIPLLFI
;
A
#
# COMPACT_ATOMS: atom_id res chain seq x y z
N MET A 1 7.79 -13.75 -26.84
CA MET A 1 7.90 -13.01 -25.57
C MET A 1 9.35 -13.02 -25.15
N ASP A 2 10.04 -11.89 -25.30
CA ASP A 2 11.43 -11.76 -24.83
C ASP A 2 11.47 -11.67 -23.30
N ALA A 3 12.53 -12.20 -22.69
CA ALA A 3 12.71 -12.19 -21.23
C ALA A 3 12.70 -10.76 -20.66
N SER A 4 13.14 -9.77 -21.42
CA SER A 4 13.09 -8.35 -21.08
C SER A 4 11.67 -7.84 -20.83
N ALA A 5 10.71 -8.22 -21.68
CA ALA A 5 9.32 -7.79 -21.55
C ALA A 5 8.67 -8.33 -20.26
N VAL A 6 8.98 -9.57 -19.89
CA VAL A 6 8.51 -10.19 -18.64
C VAL A 6 9.09 -9.47 -17.43
N MET A 7 10.40 -9.16 -17.46
CA MET A 7 11.08 -8.41 -16.40
C MET A 7 10.49 -7.00 -16.21
N ASP A 8 10.18 -6.31 -17.30
CA ASP A 8 9.58 -4.98 -17.27
C ASP A 8 8.16 -4.99 -16.68
N ILE A 9 7.34 -5.98 -17.04
CA ILE A 9 6.00 -6.16 -16.45
C ILE A 9 6.12 -6.41 -14.95
N GLY A 10 7.02 -7.31 -14.54
CA GLY A 10 7.27 -7.62 -13.12
C GLY A 10 7.72 -6.39 -12.33
N ARG A 11 8.66 -5.61 -12.87
CA ARG A 11 9.12 -4.35 -12.27
C ARG A 11 7.99 -3.35 -12.09
N ASN A 12 7.17 -3.14 -13.12
CA ASN A 12 6.05 -2.20 -13.05
C ASN A 12 4.99 -2.64 -12.04
N ALA A 13 4.71 -3.94 -11.95
CA ALA A 13 3.81 -4.49 -10.95
C ALA A 13 4.34 -4.23 -9.52
N LEU A 14 5.63 -4.51 -9.27
CA LEU A 14 6.25 -4.26 -7.96
C LEU A 14 6.22 -2.78 -7.57
N LEU A 15 6.54 -1.88 -8.51
CA LEU A 15 6.48 -0.43 -8.26
C LEU A 15 5.07 0.03 -7.93
N MET A 16 4.06 -0.49 -8.62
CA MET A 16 2.66 -0.17 -8.33
C MET A 16 2.24 -0.66 -6.94
N VAL A 17 2.63 -1.87 -6.54
CA VAL A 17 2.37 -2.40 -5.18
C VAL A 17 3.02 -1.51 -4.12
N ILE A 18 4.28 -1.11 -4.32
CA ILE A 18 4.99 -0.21 -3.40
C ILE A 18 4.25 1.12 -3.29
N MET A 19 3.85 1.71 -4.43
CA MET A 19 3.17 3.00 -4.46
C MET A 19 1.82 2.97 -3.74
N ILE A 20 1.02 1.93 -3.96
CA ILE A 20 -0.31 1.78 -3.34
C ILE A 20 -0.21 1.46 -1.84
N SER A 21 0.78 0.66 -1.43
CA SER A 21 0.97 0.28 -0.03
C SER A 21 1.64 1.38 0.81
N ALA A 22 2.46 2.25 0.21
CA ALA A 22 3.19 3.31 0.88
C ALA A 22 2.34 4.19 1.85
N PRO A 23 1.18 4.74 1.47
CA PRO A 23 0.39 5.55 2.39
C PRO A 23 -0.13 4.75 3.60
N MET A 24 -0.48 3.47 3.42
CA MET A 24 -0.99 2.63 4.51
C MET A 24 0.11 2.17 5.44
N LEU A 25 1.28 1.83 4.89
CA LEU A 25 2.46 1.51 5.68
C LEU A 25 2.94 2.75 6.45
N GLY A 26 2.97 3.92 5.81
CA GLY A 26 3.38 5.17 6.43
C GLY A 26 2.47 5.58 7.58
N THR A 27 1.15 5.55 7.38
CA THR A 27 0.17 5.86 8.44
C THR A 27 0.26 4.87 9.61
N GLY A 28 0.30 3.57 9.32
CA GLY A 28 0.42 2.52 10.33
C GLY A 28 1.73 2.60 11.13
N LEU A 29 2.84 2.94 10.47
CA LEU A 29 4.15 3.12 11.09
C LEU A 29 4.18 4.36 11.98
N LEU A 30 3.70 5.50 11.50
CA LEU A 30 3.65 6.75 12.28
C LEU A 30 2.82 6.58 13.55
N VAL A 31 1.61 6.02 13.42
CA VAL A 31 0.73 5.82 14.58
C VAL A 31 1.27 4.74 15.52
N GLY A 32 1.82 3.65 14.98
CA GLY A 32 2.47 2.62 15.78
C GLY A 32 3.66 3.17 16.58
N LEU A 33 4.46 4.05 15.97
CA LEU A 33 5.59 4.70 16.64
C LEU A 33 5.12 5.63 17.76
N ILE A 34 4.17 6.52 17.48
CA ILE A 34 3.63 7.46 18.47
C ILE A 34 3.07 6.70 19.67
N VAL A 35 2.24 5.69 19.42
CA VAL A 35 1.63 4.89 20.47
C VAL A 35 2.68 4.07 21.23
N GLY A 36 3.68 3.51 20.55
CA GLY A 36 4.79 2.79 21.18
C GLY A 36 5.61 3.66 22.13
N ILE A 37 5.86 4.92 21.75
CA ILE A 37 6.54 5.90 22.63
C ILE A 37 5.70 6.16 23.88
N ILE A 38 4.39 6.35 23.73
CA ILE A 38 3.48 6.57 24.87
C ILE A 38 3.49 5.36 25.80
N GLN A 39 3.38 4.14 25.25
CA GLN A 39 3.42 2.91 26.03
C GLN A 39 4.72 2.75 26.81
N ALA A 40 5.86 3.05 26.17
CA ALA A 40 7.16 3.01 26.81
C ALA A 40 7.30 4.07 27.91
N ALA A 41 6.83 5.30 27.67
CA ALA A 41 6.91 6.40 28.62
C ALA A 41 6.03 6.18 29.87
N THR A 42 4.84 5.58 29.71
CA THR A 42 3.92 5.33 30.83
C THR A 42 4.04 3.93 31.43
N SER A 43 4.91 3.07 30.87
CA SER A 43 5.05 1.66 31.26
C SER A 43 3.74 0.85 31.16
N ILE A 44 2.81 1.27 30.29
CA ILE A 44 1.53 0.57 30.05
C ILE A 44 1.70 -0.30 28.80
N ASN A 45 1.69 -1.61 28.97
CA ASN A 45 1.81 -2.58 27.87
C ASN A 45 0.48 -3.31 27.64
N GLU A 46 -0.55 -2.56 27.28
CA GLU A 46 -1.86 -3.12 26.94
C GLU A 46 -2.02 -3.26 25.42
N MET A 47 -2.30 -4.48 24.98
CA MET A 47 -2.42 -4.83 23.56
C MET A 47 -3.49 -4.00 22.83
N THR A 48 -4.60 -3.69 23.51
CA THR A 48 -5.72 -2.87 23.02
C THR A 48 -5.32 -1.43 22.69
N LEU A 49 -4.41 -0.83 23.48
CA LEU A 49 -3.95 0.54 23.28
C LEU A 49 -3.16 0.69 21.97
N THR A 50 -2.48 -0.36 21.52
CA THR A 50 -1.78 -0.39 20.21
C THR A 50 -2.74 -0.56 19.04
N PHE A 51 -3.79 -1.34 19.25
CA PHE A 51 -4.66 -1.82 18.18
C PHE A 51 -5.66 -0.75 17.74
N VAL A 52 -6.40 -0.15 18.68
CA VAL A 52 -7.52 0.75 18.38
C VAL A 52 -7.07 2.02 17.63
N PRO A 53 -6.06 2.79 18.09
CA PRO A 53 -5.63 4.00 17.39
C PRO A 53 -5.11 3.69 15.98
N LYS A 54 -4.39 2.57 15.83
CA LYS A 54 -3.87 2.12 14.53
C LYS A 54 -4.99 1.77 13.55
N LEU A 55 -6.04 1.09 14.03
CA LEU A 55 -7.20 0.75 13.20
C LEU A 55 -7.92 2.00 12.70
N ILE A 56 -8.16 2.98 13.58
CA ILE A 56 -8.80 4.25 13.21
C ILE A 56 -7.94 5.00 12.17
N ALA A 57 -6.63 5.04 12.38
CA ALA A 57 -5.71 5.69 11.46
C ALA A 57 -5.69 5.05 10.07
N VAL A 58 -5.62 3.71 9.99
CA VAL A 58 -5.67 2.98 8.72
C VAL A 58 -7.03 3.14 8.06
N GLY A 59 -8.14 3.04 8.81
CA GLY A 59 -9.49 3.25 8.27
C GLY A 59 -9.69 4.65 7.69
N THR A 60 -9.19 5.67 8.39
CA THR A 60 -9.18 7.05 7.90
C THR A 60 -8.29 7.18 6.66
N GLY A 61 -7.12 6.54 6.67
CA GLY A 61 -6.21 6.48 5.54
C GLY A 61 -6.87 5.87 4.30
N ILE A 62 -7.59 4.75 4.43
CA ILE A 62 -8.34 4.14 3.34
C ILE A 62 -9.42 5.08 2.81
N THR A 63 -10.10 5.83 3.68
CA THR A 63 -11.14 6.78 3.25
C THR A 63 -10.54 7.91 2.42
N ILE A 64 -9.35 8.41 2.80
CA ILE A 64 -8.67 9.50 2.11
C ILE A 64 -8.00 9.02 0.81
N PHE A 65 -7.25 7.91 0.87
CA PHE A 65 -6.42 7.43 -0.24
C PHE A 65 -7.12 6.39 -1.13
N GLY A 66 -8.25 5.83 -0.70
CA GLY A 66 -8.90 4.70 -1.36
C GLY A 66 -9.28 4.98 -2.81
N GLY A 67 -9.81 6.17 -3.11
CA GLY A 67 -10.13 6.56 -4.48
C GLY A 67 -8.90 6.55 -5.40
N TRP A 68 -7.78 7.09 -4.91
CA TRP A 68 -6.52 7.10 -5.66
C TRP A 68 -5.93 5.70 -5.82
N MET A 69 -6.00 4.85 -4.79
CA MET A 69 -5.55 3.46 -4.84
C MET A 69 -6.32 2.66 -5.90
N ILE A 70 -7.65 2.80 -5.92
CA ILE A 70 -8.51 2.13 -6.90
C ILE A 70 -8.20 2.61 -8.32
N ASN A 71 -8.08 3.92 -8.55
CA ASN A 71 -7.74 4.46 -9.87
C ASN A 71 -6.39 3.92 -10.36
N THR A 72 -5.38 3.88 -9.49
CA THR A 72 -4.06 3.34 -9.83
C THR A 72 -4.13 1.86 -10.24
N LEU A 73 -4.90 1.04 -9.51
CA LEU A 73 -5.10 -0.38 -9.86
C LEU A 73 -5.80 -0.54 -11.20
N VAL A 74 -6.86 0.24 -11.43
CA VAL A 74 -7.63 0.21 -12.68
C VAL A 74 -6.77 0.63 -13.87
N ASP A 75 -5.96 1.68 -13.72
CA ASP A 75 -5.09 2.17 -14.78
C ASP A 75 -3.98 1.15 -15.12
N PHE A 76 -3.40 0.51 -14.10
CA PHE A 76 -2.48 -0.58 -14.33
C PHE A 76 -3.15 -1.76 -15.05
N ALA A 77 -4.35 -2.15 -14.63
CA ALA A 77 -5.09 -3.23 -15.28
C ALA A 77 -5.38 -2.90 -16.75
N LYS A 78 -5.87 -1.69 -17.06
CA LYS A 78 -6.09 -1.22 -18.44
C LYS A 78 -4.80 -1.26 -19.26
N SER A 79 -3.69 -0.77 -18.71
CA SER A 79 -2.36 -0.83 -19.34
C SER A 79 -1.98 -2.27 -19.68
N MET A 80 -2.22 -3.22 -18.78
CA MET A 80 -1.96 -4.63 -19.02
C MET A 80 -2.83 -5.19 -20.14
N PHE A 81 -4.14 -4.93 -20.14
CA PHE A 81 -5.04 -5.37 -21.22
C PHE A 81 -4.64 -4.79 -22.59
N ASN A 82 -4.24 -3.52 -22.65
CA ASN A 82 -3.76 -2.88 -23.88
C ASN A 82 -2.44 -3.48 -24.39
N ARG A 83 -1.63 -4.05 -23.49
CA ARG A 83 -0.38 -4.75 -23.85
C ARG A 83 -0.61 -6.16 -24.38
N ILE A 84 -1.74 -6.80 -24.09
CA ILE A 84 -2.02 -8.19 -24.50
C ILE A 84 -1.92 -8.37 -26.04
N PRO A 85 -2.58 -7.54 -26.89
CA PRO A 85 -2.48 -7.71 -28.34
C PRO A 85 -1.06 -7.54 -28.89
N LEU A 86 -0.27 -6.66 -28.27
CA LEU A 86 1.12 -6.38 -28.64
C LEU A 86 2.08 -7.53 -28.30
N LEU A 87 1.65 -8.50 -27.48
CA LEU A 87 2.47 -9.67 -27.12
C LEU A 87 2.32 -10.84 -28.11
N PHE A 88 1.30 -10.80 -28.97
CA PHE A 88 1.01 -11.83 -29.98
C PHE A 88 1.45 -11.45 -31.40
N ILE A 89 1.98 -10.24 -31.58
CA ILE A 89 2.60 -9.72 -32.81
C ILE A 89 4.11 -9.78 -32.60
#